data_AF-A0A7C3B6R7-F1
#
_entry.id   AF-A0A7C3B6R7-F1
#
_cell.length_a   1.000
_cell.length_b   1.000
_cell.length_c   1.000
_cell.angle_alpha   90.00
_cell.angle_beta   90.00
_cell.angle_gamma   90.00
#
_symmetry.space_group_name_H-M   'P 1'
#
loop_
_entity.id
_entity.type
_entity.pdbx_description
1 polymer ?
#
loop_
_entity_poly.entity_id
_entity_poly.type
_entity_poly.pdbx_seq_one_letter_code
_entity_poly.pdbx_strand_id
1 'polypeptide(L)' 'MNMHRYPLLVRIILLGTVVIASLGIPLVVGIWADRRWEMYPWLTLAGMVVGVTIATGNLWWLIRRTYAELAGLDNYKDEE' A
#
# COMPACT_ATOMS: atom_id res chain seq x y z
N MET A 1 11.01 29.76 14.38
CA MET A 1 10.54 28.37 14.55
C MET A 1 9.75 28.02 13.29
N ASN A 2 10.42 27.49 12.27
CA ASN A 2 9.83 27.27 10.95
C ASN A 2 9.11 25.91 10.94
N MET A 3 7.78 25.96 11.06
CA MET A 3 6.88 24.82 10.86
C MET A 3 7.21 24.16 9.52
N HIS A 4 7.71 22.93 9.58
CA HIS A 4 8.05 22.11 8.42
C HIS A 4 6.81 21.83 7.57
N ARG A 5 6.66 22.60 6.49
CA ARG A 5 5.90 22.19 5.31
C ARG A 5 6.63 20.98 4.74
N TYR A 6 6.21 19.77 5.08
CA TYR A 6 6.64 18.58 4.34
C TYR A 6 5.90 18.61 3.00
N PRO A 7 6.56 19.04 1.91
CA PRO A 7 5.90 19.18 0.63
C PRO A 7 5.62 17.78 0.09
N LEU A 8 4.68 17.67 -0.83
CA LEU A 8 4.21 16.44 -1.50
C LEU A 8 5.23 15.29 -1.67
N LEU A 9 6.50 15.60 -1.85
CA LEU A 9 7.63 14.66 -1.83
C LEU A 9 7.58 13.65 -0.67
N VAL A 10 7.35 14.09 0.57
CA VAL A 10 7.32 13.17 1.71
C VAL A 10 6.16 12.19 1.59
N ARG A 11 4.98 12.65 1.13
CA ARG A 11 3.82 11.78 0.92
C ARG A 11 4.06 10.79 -0.21
N ILE A 12 4.67 11.22 -1.30
CA ILE A 12 5.02 10.35 -2.44
C ILE A 12 6.03 9.28 -2.01
N ILE A 13 7.06 9.66 -1.24
CA ILE A 13 8.05 8.72 -0.71
C ILE A 13 7.39 7.73 0.25
N LEU A 14 6.49 8.19 1.11
CA LEU A 14 5.82 7.34 2.10
C LEU A 14 4.88 6.35 1.40
N LEU A 15 4.10 6.80 0.41
CA LEU A 15 3.27 5.92 -0.42
C LEU A 15 4.11 4.92 -1.22
N GLY A 16 5.19 5.39 -1.87
CA GLY A 16 6.12 4.53 -2.59
C GLY A 16 6.77 3.47 -1.69
N THR A 17 7.16 3.85 -0.48
CA THR A 17 7.73 2.94 0.51
C THR A 17 6.71 1.91 0.98
N VAL A 18 5.46 2.31 1.22
CA VAL A 18 4.37 1.38 1.58
C VAL A 18 4.10 0.39 0.45
N VAL A 19 4.11 0.83 -0.80
CA VAL A 19 3.93 -0.04 -1.98
C VAL A 19 5.10 -1.02 -2.13
N ILE A 20 6.35 -0.53 -2.05
CA ILE A 20 7.55 -1.38 -2.13
C ILE A 20 7.59 -2.38 -0.98
N ALA A 21 7.25 -1.97 0.24
CA ALA A 21 7.22 -2.88 1.39
C ALA A 21 6.10 -3.92 1.26
N SER A 22 4.90 -3.50 0.86
CA SER A 22 3.75 -4.41 0.73
C SER A 22 3.89 -5.45 -0.37
N LEU A 23 4.64 -5.16 -1.45
CA LEU A 23 4.93 -6.13 -2.51
C LEU A 23 6.25 -6.87 -2.28
N GLY A 24 7.29 -6.15 -1.84
CA GLY A 24 8.64 -6.68 -1.68
C GLY A 24 8.75 -7.70 -0.55
N ILE A 25 8.11 -7.45 0.60
CA ILE A 25 8.15 -8.38 1.74
C ILE A 25 7.56 -9.76 1.37
N PRO A 26 6.32 -9.87 0.85
CA PRO A 26 5.76 -11.18 0.50
C PRO A 26 6.51 -11.87 -0.65
N LEU A 27 7.07 -11.12 -1.61
CA LEU A 27 7.91 -11.69 -2.66
C LEU A 27 9.21 -12.29 -2.11
N VAL A 28 9.93 -11.54 -1.27
CA VAL A 28 11.19 -12.01 -0.68
C VAL A 28 10.95 -13.19 0.26
N VAL A 29 9.87 -13.14 1.06
CA VAL A 29 9.47 -14.26 1.94
C VAL A 29 9.08 -15.49 1.12
N GLY A 30 8.32 -15.33 0.04
CA GLY A 30 7.94 -16.41 -0.87
C GLY A 30 9.15 -17.08 -1.52
N ILE A 31 10.07 -16.28 -2.07
CA ILE A 31 11.30 -16.78 -2.71
C ILE A 31 12.20 -17.49 -1.70
N TRP A 32 12.34 -16.95 -0.48
CA TRP A 32 13.18 -17.58 0.56
C TRP A 32 12.59 -18.89 1.06
N ALA A 33 11.26 -18.96 1.24
CA ALA A 33 10.57 -20.18 1.65
C ALA A 33 10.64 -21.29 0.59
N ASP A 34 10.48 -20.94 -0.71
CA ASP A 34 10.65 -21.86 -1.84
C ASP A 34 12.07 -22.45 -1.85
N ARG A 35 13.09 -21.59 -1.68
CA ARG A 35 14.50 -22.01 -1.66
C ARG A 35 14.84 -22.90 -0.46
N ARG A 36 14.15 -22.72 0.67
CA ARG A 36 14.43 -23.46 1.90
C ARG A 36 13.83 -24.87 1.90
N TRP A 37 12.71 -25.07 1.20
CA TRP A 37 11.96 -26.33 1.22
C TRP A 37 12.01 -27.13 -0.09
N GLU A 38 12.70 -26.64 -1.13
CA GLU A 38 12.77 -27.29 -2.46
C GLU A 38 11.37 -27.61 -3.04
N MET A 39 10.33 -26.99 -2.49
CA MET A 39 8.99 -27.11 -3.00
C MET A 39 8.97 -26.34 -4.32
N TYR A 40 8.52 -27.00 -5.38
CA TYR A 40 8.05 -26.40 -6.63
C TYR A 40 7.31 -25.07 -6.37
N PRO A 41 7.17 -24.15 -7.35
CA PRO A 41 6.93 -22.70 -7.15
C PRO A 41 5.55 -22.29 -6.60
N TRP A 42 4.93 -23.16 -5.81
CA TRP A 42 3.70 -23.00 -5.06
C TRP A 42 3.82 -21.98 -3.93
N LEU A 43 4.95 -21.89 -3.23
CA LEU A 43 5.12 -20.85 -2.19
C LEU A 43 5.30 -19.48 -2.82
N THR A 44 5.99 -19.41 -3.97
CA THR A 44 6.09 -18.19 -4.77
C THR A 44 4.70 -17.76 -5.28
N LEU A 45 3.87 -18.70 -5.76
CA LEU A 45 2.47 -18.45 -6.12
C LEU A 45 1.63 -17.99 -4.92
N ALA A 46 1.74 -18.64 -3.76
CA ALA A 46 1.03 -18.26 -2.56
C ALA A 46 1.43 -16.86 -2.08
N GLY A 47 2.74 -16.56 -2.06
CA GLY A 47 3.27 -15.23 -1.73
C GLY A 47 2.77 -14.15 -2.69
N MET A 48 2.68 -14.47 -3.99
CA MET A 48 2.13 -13.57 -5.01
C MET A 48 0.64 -13.30 -4.77
N VAL A 49 -0.17 -14.34 -4.54
CA VAL A 49 -1.61 -14.21 -4.24
C VAL A 49 -1.84 -13.38 -2.97
N VAL A 50 -1.07 -13.64 -1.91
CA VAL A 50 -1.13 -12.88 -0.66
C VAL A 50 -0.74 -11.42 -0.89
N GLY A 51 0.38 -11.18 -1.60
CA GLY A 51 0.83 -9.83 -1.93
C GLY A 51 -0.20 -9.04 -2.74
N VAL A 52 -0.80 -9.66 -3.76
CA VAL A 52 -1.87 -9.05 -4.57
C VAL A 52 -3.11 -8.75 -3.73
N THR A 53 -3.49 -9.66 -2.83
CA THR A 53 -4.67 -9.48 -1.96
C THR A 53 -4.46 -8.33 -0.98
N ILE A 54 -3.28 -8.25 -0.36
CA ILE A 54 -2.91 -7.17 0.57
C ILE A 54 -2.83 -5.82 -0.16
N ALA A 55 -2.21 -5.79 -1.35
CA ALA A 55 -2.12 -4.57 -2.15
C ALA A 55 -3.51 -4.07 -2.56
N THR A 56 -4.39 -4.98 -3.01
CA THR A 56 -5.77 -4.66 -3.39
C THR A 56 -6.57 -4.15 -2.19
N GLY A 57 -6.46 -4.78 -1.02
CA GLY A 57 -7.13 -4.35 0.20
C GLY A 57 -6.66 -2.98 0.69
N ASN A 58 -5.36 -2.72 0.65
CA ASN A 58 -4.80 -1.40 1.00
C ASN A 58 -5.25 -0.32 0.02
N LEU A 59 -5.27 -0.62 -1.28
CA LEU A 59 -5.73 0.32 -2.30
C LEU A 59 -7.21 0.64 -2.11
N TRP A 60 -8.06 -0.37 -1.85
CA TRP A 60 -9.48 -0.18 -1.56
C TRP A 60 -9.69 0.69 -0.32
N TRP A 61 -8.96 0.40 0.77
CA TRP A 61 -9.05 1.18 2.00
C TRP A 61 -8.62 2.64 1.79
N LEU A 62 -7.53 2.85 1.06
CA LEU A 62 -7.04 4.18 0.72
C LEU A 62 -8.08 4.94 -0.10
N ILE A 63 -8.60 4.32 -1.16
CA ILE A 63 -9.63 4.90 -2.03
C ILE A 63 -10.85 5.32 -1.20
N ARG A 64 -11.36 4.41 -0.35
CA ARG A 64 -12.54 4.69 0.48
C ARG A 64 -12.30 5.86 1.44
N ARG A 65 -11.09 5.95 2.00
CA ARG A 65 -10.69 7.06 2.86
C ARG A 65 -10.63 8.39 2.11
N THR A 66 -10.06 8.40 0.90
CA THR A 66 -9.97 9.62 0.08
C THR A 66 -11.34 10.11 -0.38
N TYR A 67 -12.24 9.20 -0.76
CA TYR A 67 -13.61 9.58 -1.12
C TYR A 67 -14.41 10.11 0.07
N ALA A 68 -14.19 9.59 1.28
CA ALA A 68 -14.83 10.12 2.49
C ALA A 68 -14.35 11.54 2.81
N GLU A 69 -13.06 11.84 2.62
CA GLU A 69 -12.52 13.20 2.76
C GLU A 69 -13.10 14.15 1.71
N LEU A 70 -13.21 13.73 0.45
CA LEU A 70 -13.78 14.55 -0.62
C LEU A 70 -15.29 14.80 -0.43
N ALA A 71 -16.06 13.80 0.02
CA ALA A 71 -17.48 13.96 0.30
C ALA A 71 -17.74 14.90 1.49
N GLY A 72 -16.84 14.93 2.48
CA GLY A 72 -16.91 15.90 3.59
C GLY A 72 -16.52 17.32 3.17
N LEU A 73 -15.59 17.46 2.22
CA LEU A 73 -15.18 18.76 1.67
C LEU A 73 -16.21 19.35 0.70
N ASP A 74 -16.94 18.51 -0.02
CA ASP A 74 -18.05 18.93 -0.90
C ASP A 74 -19.16 19.60 -0.07
N ASN A 75 -19.59 18.94 1.01
CA ASN A 75 -20.60 19.48 1.94
C ASN A 75 -20.21 20.83 2.57
N TYR A 76 -18.91 21.03 2.88
CA TYR A 76 -18.43 22.30 3.42
C TYR A 76 -18.52 23.45 2.41
N LYS A 77 -18.43 23.14 1.12
CA LYS A 77 -18.40 24.16 0.05
C LYS A 77 -19.78 24.65 -0.35
N ASP A 78 -20.84 23.91 0.01
CA ASP A 78 -22.23 24.26 -0.28
C ASP A 78 -22.86 25.16 0.81
N GLU A 79 -22.19 25.36 1.94
CA GLU A 79 -22.64 26.19 3.06
C GLU A 79 -22.07 27.64 3.06
N GLU A 80 -21.21 28.00 2.10
CA GLU A 80 -20.68 29.37 1.88
C GLU A 80 -21.42 30.12 0.75
#